data_AF-A0A2H0DKT6-F1
#
_entry.id   AF-A0A2H0DKT6-F1
#
_cell.length_a   1.000
_cell.length_b   1.000
_cell.length_c   1.000
_cell.angle_alpha   90.00
_cell.angle_beta   90.00
_cell.angle_gamma   90.00
#
_symmetry.space_group_name_H-M   'P 1'
#
loop_
_entity.id
_entity.type
_entity.pdbx_description
1 polymer ?
#
loop_
_entity_poly.entity_id
_entity_poly.type
_entity_poly.pdbx_seq_one_letter_code
_entity_poly.pdbx_strand_id
1 'polypeptide(L)' 'MADHPAEKKSRRKQSSTPDEAQETARIRKSMSKWQSMDAPARLLGRGLGRRELERRVASEVGITLRQVQVALR' A
#
# COMPACT_ATOMS: atom_id res chain seq x y z
N MET A 1 -49.71 9.24 -22.63
CA MET A 1 -48.67 9.74 -23.54
C MET A 1 -47.41 9.82 -22.70
N ALA A 2 -46.58 8.76 -22.68
CA ALA A 2 -45.28 8.69 -23.40
C ALA A 2 -44.40 9.91 -23.05
N ASP A 3 -43.22 9.82 -22.44
CA ASP A 3 -42.12 8.88 -22.67
C ASP A 3 -41.14 8.91 -21.48
N HIS A 4 -40.51 7.77 -21.20
CA HIS A 4 -39.31 7.58 -20.36
C HIS A 4 -38.09 8.30 -21.01
N PRO A 5 -36.87 8.44 -20.41
CA PRO A 5 -36.25 7.41 -19.58
C PRO A 5 -35.32 7.82 -18.43
N ALA A 6 -35.07 6.78 -17.62
CA ALA A 6 -33.98 6.64 -16.69
C ALA A 6 -32.63 7.05 -17.28
N GLU A 7 -31.87 7.86 -16.55
CA GLU A 7 -30.42 7.86 -16.69
C GLU A 7 -29.69 7.77 -15.35
N LYS A 8 -29.00 6.63 -15.25
CA LYS A 8 -27.66 6.46 -14.69
C LYS A 8 -27.59 6.59 -13.17
N LYS A 9 -27.74 5.46 -12.47
CA LYS A 9 -26.57 4.62 -12.08
C LYS A 9 -25.32 5.49 -11.89
N SER A 10 -25.30 6.27 -10.80
CA SER A 10 -24.03 6.58 -10.15
C SER A 10 -23.55 5.31 -9.44
N ARG A 11 -23.18 4.32 -10.26
CA ARG A 11 -22.16 3.36 -9.92
C ARG A 11 -21.00 4.25 -9.52
N ARG A 12 -20.80 4.47 -8.21
CA ARG A 12 -19.52 4.89 -7.66
C ARG A 12 -18.56 3.80 -8.13
N LYS A 13 -18.08 3.99 -9.36
CA LYS A 13 -16.83 3.46 -9.84
C LYS A 13 -15.90 3.87 -8.73
N GLN A 14 -15.54 2.90 -7.90
CA GLN A 14 -14.24 2.89 -7.26
C GLN A 14 -13.29 3.32 -8.37
N SER A 15 -12.97 4.61 -8.34
CA SER A 15 -11.87 5.17 -9.08
C SER A 15 -10.69 4.39 -8.53
N SER A 16 -10.27 3.33 -9.22
CA SER A 16 -8.93 2.79 -9.09
C SER A 16 -8.02 3.92 -9.54
N THR A 17 -7.69 4.75 -8.56
CA THR A 17 -7.09 6.06 -8.72
C THR A 17 -5.61 5.87 -9.05
N PRO A 18 -5.00 6.77 -9.84
CA PRO A 18 -3.53 6.85 -9.97
C PRO A 18 -2.81 6.99 -8.60
N ASP A 19 -3.57 7.32 -7.56
CA ASP A 19 -3.20 7.28 -6.15
C ASP A 19 -2.76 5.89 -5.67
N GLU A 20 -3.40 4.78 -6.09
CA GLU A 20 -3.00 3.43 -5.67
C GLU A 20 -1.61 3.06 -6.19
N ALA A 21 -1.28 3.47 -7.42
CA ALA A 21 0.04 3.25 -8.01
C ALA A 21 1.12 4.09 -7.31
N GLN A 22 0.81 5.35 -6.97
CA GLN A 22 1.71 6.19 -6.17
C GLN A 22 1.88 5.67 -4.75
N GLU A 23 0.81 5.20 -4.11
CA GLU A 23 0.82 4.62 -2.77
C GLU A 23 1.66 3.34 -2.77
N THR A 24 1.46 2.45 -3.75
CA THR A 24 2.30 1.26 -3.97
C THR A 24 3.78 1.62 -4.15
N ALA A 25 4.08 2.66 -4.93
CA ALA A 25 5.46 3.13 -5.11
C ALA A 25 6.07 3.66 -3.80
N ARG A 26 5.30 4.40 -2.99
CA ARG A 26 5.72 4.89 -1.66
C ARG A 26 5.96 3.73 -0.69
N ILE A 27 5.09 2.71 -0.69
CA ILE A 27 5.24 1.49 0.11
C ILE A 27 6.52 0.76 -0.28
N ARG A 28 6.74 0.51 -1.58
CA ARG A 28 7.95 -0.19 -2.06
C ARG A 28 9.23 0.58 -1.76
N LYS A 29 9.22 1.91 -1.94
CA LYS A 29 10.36 2.78 -1.60
C LYS A 29 10.67 2.72 -0.10
N SER A 30 9.66 2.81 0.75
CA SER A 30 9.81 2.72 2.20
C SER A 30 10.29 1.32 2.60
N MET A 31 9.70 0.26 2.07
CA MET A 31 10.13 -1.11 2.33
C MET A 31 11.57 -1.37 1.88
N SER A 32 12.00 -0.81 0.76
CA SER A 32 13.39 -0.89 0.31
C SER A 32 14.34 -0.17 1.27
N LYS A 33 14.00 1.04 1.72
CA LYS A 33 14.75 1.79 2.74
C LYS A 33 14.89 0.99 4.04
N TRP A 34 13.79 0.45 4.56
CA TRP A 34 13.80 -0.35 5.78
C TRP A 34 14.58 -1.66 5.62
N GLN A 35 14.49 -2.34 4.48
CA GLN A 35 15.32 -3.52 4.19
C GLN A 35 16.81 -3.19 4.08
N SER A 36 17.17 -2.06 3.48
CA SER A 36 18.57 -1.61 3.42
C SER A 36 19.13 -1.28 4.80
N MET A 37 18.31 -0.77 5.72
CA MET A 37 18.71 -0.57 7.13
C MET A 37 18.71 -1.90 7.91
N ASP A 38 17.83 -2.82 7.57
CA ASP A 38 17.72 -4.14 8.19
C ASP A 38 18.87 -5.07 7.83
N ALA A 39 19.37 -5.00 6.60
CA ALA A 39 20.48 -5.84 6.13
C ALA A 39 21.72 -5.78 7.05
N PRO A 40 22.30 -4.61 7.37
CA PRO A 40 23.41 -4.54 8.33
C PRO A 40 22.97 -4.92 9.76
N ALA A 41 21.73 -4.62 10.16
CA ALA A 41 21.22 -5.01 11.48
C ALA A 41 21.12 -6.54 11.63
N ARG A 42 20.74 -7.26 10.58
CA ARG A 42 20.73 -8.73 10.53
C ARG A 42 22.10 -9.33 10.67
N LEU A 43 23.12 -8.75 10.02
CA LEU A 43 24.51 -9.21 10.14
C LEU A 43 25.01 -9.10 11.59
N LEU A 44 24.49 -8.14 12.35
CA LEU A 44 24.78 -7.95 13.77
C LEU A 44 23.85 -8.73 14.71
N GLY A 45 22.98 -9.62 14.18
CA GLY A 45 22.01 -10.37 14.98
C GLY A 45 20.85 -9.55 15.54
N ARG A 46 20.66 -8.31 15.07
CA ARG A 46 19.62 -7.35 15.52
C ARG A 46 18.60 -7.02 14.43
N GLY A 47 18.49 -7.86 13.41
CA GLY A 47 17.59 -7.64 12.30
C GLY A 47 16.11 -7.64 12.72
N LEU A 48 15.36 -6.70 12.18
CA LEU A 48 13.91 -6.67 12.21
C LEU A 48 13.38 -7.64 11.13
N GLY A 49 12.63 -8.66 11.56
CA GLY A 49 12.02 -9.62 10.63
C GLY A 49 11.07 -8.93 9.63
N ARG A 50 10.75 -9.62 8.52
CA ARG A 50 9.90 -9.07 7.44
C ARG A 50 8.58 -8.48 7.96
N ARG A 51 7.91 -9.17 8.88
CA ARG A 51 6.66 -8.69 9.53
C ARG A 51 6.83 -7.36 10.27
N GLU A 52 7.97 -7.14 10.90
CA GLU A 52 8.24 -5.92 11.64
C GLU A 52 8.57 -4.77 10.69
N LEU A 53 9.30 -5.05 9.60
CA LEU A 53 9.52 -4.09 8.51
C LEU A 53 8.20 -3.66 7.88
N GLU A 54 7.29 -4.61 7.61
CA GLU A 54 5.96 -4.30 7.08
C GLU A 54 5.13 -3.41 8.04
N ARG A 55 5.22 -3.62 9.37
CA ARG A 55 4.57 -2.73 10.36
C ARG A 55 5.18 -1.34 10.41
N ARG A 56 6.51 -1.25 10.29
CA ARG A 56 7.22 0.04 10.25
C ARG A 56 6.84 0.82 8.99
N VAL A 57 6.78 0.15 7.84
CA VAL A 57 6.32 0.75 6.58
C VAL A 57 4.86 1.19 6.67
N ALA A 58 3.98 0.35 7.23
CA ALA A 58 2.58 0.70 7.45
C ALA A 58 2.45 1.99 8.30
N SER A 59 3.24 2.08 9.37
CA SER A 59 3.27 3.24 10.26
C SER A 59 3.89 4.48 9.61
N GLU A 60 4.95 4.32 8.79
CA GLU A 60 5.64 5.42 8.10
C GLU A 60 4.79 6.02 6.98
N VAL A 61 4.07 5.18 6.23
CA VAL A 61 3.20 5.61 5.12
C VAL A 61 1.80 6.00 5.62
N GLY A 62 1.42 5.59 6.83
CA GLY A 62 0.11 5.89 7.41
C GLY A 62 -1.02 5.02 6.88
N ILE A 63 -0.71 3.77 6.51
CA ILE A 63 -1.65 2.84 5.88
C ILE A 63 -1.76 1.54 6.67
N THR A 64 -2.68 0.67 6.26
CA THR A 64 -2.86 -0.63 6.93
C THR A 64 -1.80 -1.64 6.52
N LEU A 65 -1.45 -2.56 7.44
CA LEU A 65 -0.56 -3.69 7.15
C LEU A 65 -1.05 -4.53 5.96
N ARG A 66 -2.38 -4.63 5.79
CA ARG A 66 -3.00 -5.34 4.67
C ARG A 66 -2.70 -4.66 3.33
N GLN A 67 -2.74 -3.33 3.25
CA GLN A 67 -2.37 -2.60 2.04
C GLN A 67 -0.88 -2.74 1.72
N VAL A 68 -0.01 -2.69 2.74
CA VAL A 68 1.42 -2.98 2.57
C VAL A 68 1.61 -4.38 1.97
N GLN A 69 0.94 -5.39 2.51
CA GLN A 69 1.02 -6.77 2.00
C GLN A 69 0.52 -6.91 0.56
N VAL A 70 -0.56 -6.21 0.19
CA VAL A 70 -1.08 -6.20 -1.17
C VAL A 70 -0.11 -5.52 -2.15
N ALA A 71 0.52 -4.42 -1.74
CA ALA A 71 1.49 -3.67 -2.55
C ALA A 71 2.85 -4.39 -2.71
N LEU A 72 3.19 -5.27 -1.76
CA LEU A 72 4.40 -6.10 -1.76
C LEU A 72 4.18 -7.53 -2.31
N ARG A 73 2.94 -7.88 -2.69
CA ARG A 73 2.62 -9.13 -3.37
C ARG A 73 2.98 -9.05 -4.84
#